data_AF-X1DS43-F1
#
_entry.id   AF-X1DS43-F1
#
_cell.length_a   1.000
_cell.length_b   1.000
_cell.length_c   1.000
_cell.angle_alpha   90.00
_cell.angle_beta   90.00
_cell.angle_gamma   90.00
#
_symmetry.space_group_name_H-M   'P 1'
#
loop_
_entity.id
_entity.type
_entity.pdbx_description
1 polymer ?
#
loop_
_entity_poly.entity_id
_entity_poly.type
_entity_poly.pdbx_seq_one_letter_code
_entity_poly.pdbx_strand_id
1 'polypeptide(L)' 'MFDKARIEAAVASIIKAIGENPEREGLVDTPKRIAEMYAELFMGLGK' A
#
# COMPACT_ATOMS: atom_id res chain seq x y z
N MET A 1 -3.54 11.89 11.05
CA MET A 1 -2.85 10.64 11.42
C MET A 1 -2.88 9.73 10.20
N PHE A 2 -1.72 9.27 9.74
CA PHE A 2 -1.59 8.42 8.55
C PHE A 2 -1.73 6.93 8.94
N ASP A 3 -2.68 6.22 8.34
CA ASP A 3 -2.98 4.82 8.68
C ASP A 3 -2.29 3.85 7.71
N LYS A 4 -1.04 3.50 8.03
CA LYS A 4 -0.19 2.64 7.18
C LYS A 4 -0.80 1.25 6.97
N ALA A 5 -1.27 0.61 8.03
CA ALA A 5 -1.81 -0.75 7.97
C ALA A 5 -3.06 -0.85 7.08
N ARG A 6 -3.95 0.15 7.16
CA ARG A 6 -5.12 0.20 6.29
C ARG A 6 -4.76 0.40 4.82
N ILE A 7 -3.73 1.20 4.52
CA ILE A 7 -3.24 1.38 3.15
C ILE A 7 -2.61 0.10 2.61
N GLU A 8 -1.79 -0.60 3.40
CA GLU A 8 -1.22 -1.89 3.00
C GLU A 8 -2.33 -2.90 2.64
N ALA A 9 -3.36 -3.03 3.49
CA ALA A 9 -4.50 -3.90 3.21
C ALA A 9 -5.28 -3.48 1.95
N ALA A 10 -5.45 -2.18 1.71
CA ALA A 10 -6.10 -1.67 0.51
C ALA A 10 -5.28 -1.97 -0.76
N VAL A 11 -3.96 -1.80 -0.71
CA VAL A 11 -3.07 -2.10 -1.84
C VAL A 11 -3.06 -3.60 -2.13
N ALA A 12 -3.01 -4.46 -1.11
CA ALA A 12 -3.13 -5.91 -1.29
C ALA A 12 -4.48 -6.27 -1.95
N SER A 13 -5.56 -5.56 -1.61
CA SER A 13 -6.88 -5.74 -2.23
C SER A 13 -6.89 -5.30 -3.69
N ILE A 14 -6.23 -4.20 -4.03
CA ILE A 14 -6.06 -3.75 -5.43
C ILE A 14 -5.31 -4.79 -6.25
N ILE A 15 -4.22 -5.34 -5.73
CA ILE A 15 -3.44 -6.40 -6.39
C ILE A 15 -4.33 -7.62 -6.69
N LYS A 16 -5.12 -8.07 -5.71
CA LYS A 16 -6.08 -9.16 -5.93
C LYS A 16 -7.14 -8.80 -6.97
N ALA A 17 -7.66 -7.58 -6.93
CA ALA A 17 -8.72 -7.11 -7.83
C ALA A 17 -8.28 -7.05 -9.30
N ILE A 18 -6.98 -6.83 -9.57
CA ILE A 18 -6.42 -6.86 -10.93
C ILE A 18 -6.06 -8.27 -11.42
N GLY A 19 -6.33 -9.31 -10.63
CA GLY A 19 -6.05 -10.71 -10.98
C GLY A 19 -4.64 -11.21 -10.61
N GLU A 20 -3.90 -10.45 -9.80
CA GLU A 20 -2.54 -10.80 -9.36
C GLU A 20 -2.54 -11.48 -7.98
N ASN A 21 -1.52 -12.29 -7.71
CA ASN A 21 -1.30 -12.90 -6.39
C ASN A 21 -0.40 -11.99 -5.53
N PRO A 22 -0.90 -11.35 -4.46
CA PRO A 22 -0.07 -10.51 -3.58
C PRO A 22 0.98 -11.29 -2.78
N GLU A 23 0.87 -12.61 -2.65
CA GLU A 23 1.83 -13.43 -1.90
C GLU A 23 3.03 -13.88 -2.75
N ARG A 24 3.05 -13.57 -4.06
CA ARG A 24 4.21 -13.91 -4.90
C ARG A 24 5.42 -13.06 -4.51
N GLU A 25 6.62 -13.63 -4.63
CA GLU A 25 7.89 -12.99 -4.24
C GLU A 25 8.04 -11.56 -4.77
N GLY A 26 7.67 -11.30 -6.03
CA GLY A 26 7.75 -9.96 -6.62
C GLY A 26 6.71 -8.94 -6.12
N LEU A 27 5.71 -9.34 -5.34
CA LEU A 27 4.63 -8.47 -4.84
C LEU A 27 4.45 -8.47 -3.33
N VAL A 28 5.02 -9.42 -2.59
CA VAL A 28 4.80 -9.56 -1.14
C VAL A 28 5.14 -8.27 -0.37
N ASP A 29 6.18 -7.54 -0.81
CA ASP A 29 6.59 -6.27 -0.21
C ASP A 29 5.94 -5.03 -0.86
N THR A 30 5.16 -5.19 -1.93
CA THR A 30 4.56 -4.07 -2.66
C THR A 30 3.56 -3.25 -1.81
N PRO A 31 2.66 -3.85 -1.02
CA PRO A 31 1.78 -3.10 -0.11
C PRO A 31 2.55 -2.16 0.82
N LYS A 32 3.61 -2.66 1.45
CA LYS A 32 4.45 -1.91 2.38
C LYS A 32 5.14 -0.74 1.68
N ARG A 33 5.78 -0.98 0.53
CA ARG A 33 6.48 0.06 -0.24
C ARG A 33 5.55 1.19 -0.69
N ILE A 34 4.32 0.85 -1.10
CA ILE A 34 3.33 1.86 -1.50
C ILE A 34 2.84 2.66 -0.29
N ALA A 35 2.63 2.02 0.87
CA ALA A 35 2.23 2.72 2.07
C ALA A 35 3.33 3.71 2.56
N GLU A 36 4.60 3.34 2.42
CA GLU A 36 5.74 4.23 2.70
C GLU A 36 5.78 5.42 1.73
N MET A 37 5.65 5.16 0.43
CA MET A 37 5.57 6.21 -0.59
C MET A 37 4.39 7.18 -0.33
N TYR A 38 3.20 6.67 0.01
CA TYR A 38 2.04 7.51 0.32
C TYR A 38 2.24 8.35 1.59
N ALA A 39 2.98 7.85 2.57
CA ALA A 39 3.29 8.61 3.78
C ALA A 39 4.11 9.87 3.42
N GLU A 40 5.09 9.73 2.53
CA GLU A 40 5.91 10.84 2.04
C GLU A 40 5.10 11.80 1.16
N LEU A 41 4.37 11.28 0.16
CA LEU A 41 3.61 12.10 -0.78
C LEU A 41 2.51 12.94 -0.10
N PHE A 42 1.87 12.41 0.94
CA PHE A 42 0.75 13.06 1.61
C PHE A 42 1.11 13.70 2.95
N MET A 43 2.40 13.80 3.31
CA MET A 43 2.84 14.36 4.59
C MET A 43 2.40 15.82 4.84
N GLY A 44 2.05 16.55 3.78
CA GLY A 44 1.58 17.93 3.85
C GLY A 44 0.06 18.09 3.94
N LEU A 45 -0.72 17.01 3.78
CA LEU A 45 -2.19 17.08 3.82
C LEU A 45 -2.70 17.14 5.26
N GLY A 46 -3.72 17.98 5.50
CA GLY A 46 -4.31 18.16 6.83
C GLY A 46 -3.46 18.98 7.79
N LYS A 47 -2.55 19.83 7.26
CA LYS A 47 -2.02 20.99 7.96
C LYS A 47 -3.00 22.15 7.92
#